data_AF-A0A096FDH8-F1
#
_entry.id   AF-A0A096FDH8-F1
#
_cell.length_a   1.000
_cell.length_b   1.000
_cell.length_c   1.000
_cell.angle_alpha   90.00
_cell.angle_beta   90.00
_cell.angle_gamma   90.00
#
_symmetry.space_group_name_H-M   'P 1'
#
loop_
_entity.id
_entity.type
_entity.pdbx_description
1 polymer ?
#
loop_
_entity_poly.entity_id
_entity_poly.type
_entity_poly.pdbx_seq_one_letter_code
_entity_poly.pdbx_strand_id
1 'polypeptide(L)'
;MANFTAINVFVEVDGKQCIAMVDPAMAAAFMHMLPAFQKGQPDGIRLVALPDEVTEHLLDLRRTFLAHIEAAKAKRAQAKKE
;
A
#
# COMPACT_ATOMS: atom_id res chain seq x y z
N MET A 1 -10.73 -4.76 -17.42
CA MET A 1 -9.72 -5.10 -16.38
C MET A 1 -9.63 -3.90 -15.45
N ALA A 2 -9.61 -4.10 -14.12
CA ALA A 2 -9.54 -2.98 -13.18
C ALA A 2 -8.19 -2.25 -13.29
N ASN A 3 -8.21 -0.92 -13.26
CA ASN A 3 -6.99 -0.10 -13.25
C ASN A 3 -6.56 0.13 -11.80
N PHE A 4 -5.54 -0.59 -11.33
CA PHE A 4 -5.02 -0.46 -9.97
C PHE A 4 -4.01 0.69 -9.90
N THR A 5 -4.41 1.81 -9.31
CA THR A 5 -3.56 3.01 -9.19
C THR A 5 -2.69 3.01 -7.93
N ALA A 6 -3.00 2.16 -6.96
CA ALA A 6 -2.30 2.06 -5.69
C ALA A 6 -2.64 0.77 -4.95
N ILE A 7 -1.64 0.18 -4.29
CA ILE A 7 -1.85 -0.85 -3.27
C ILE A 7 -0.93 -0.51 -2.09
N ASN A 8 -1.54 -0.34 -0.92
CA ASN A 8 -0.83 -0.08 0.34
C ASN A 8 -1.18 -1.20 1.30
N VAL A 9 -0.17 -1.92 1.78
CA VAL A 9 -0.35 -3.01 2.74
C VAL A 9 0.07 -2.48 4.11
N PHE A 10 -0.90 -2.40 5.02
CA PHE A 10 -0.65 -2.12 6.42
C PHE A 10 -0.34 -3.42 7.13
N VAL A 11 0.80 -3.46 7.83
CA VAL A 11 1.26 -4.65 8.55
C VAL A 11 1.70 -4.21 9.93
N GLU A 12 1.26 -4.92 10.95
CA GLU A 12 1.83 -4.79 12.29
C GLU A 12 2.95 -5.82 12.45
N VAL A 13 4.16 -5.37 12.77
CA VAL A 13 5.31 -6.23 13.04
C VAL A 13 5.92 -5.80 14.36
N ASP A 14 6.00 -6.71 15.33
CA ASP A 14 6.56 -6.46 16.67
C ASP A 14 5.94 -5.22 17.36
N GLY A 15 4.61 -5.07 17.25
CA GLY A 15 3.86 -3.93 17.81
C GLY A 15 4.06 -2.60 17.08
N LYS A 16 4.74 -2.60 15.92
CA LYS A 16 4.96 -1.40 15.10
C LYS A 16 4.09 -1.44 13.85
N GLN A 17 3.38 -0.34 13.61
CA GLN A 17 2.64 -0.12 12.38
C GLN A 17 3.62 0.14 11.23
N CYS A 18 3.64 -0.77 10.27
CA CYS A 18 4.42 -0.69 9.05
C CYS A 18 3.50 -0.51 7.85
N ILE A 19 4.01 0.15 6.81
CA ILE A 19 3.36 0.26 5.52
C ILE A 19 4.31 -0.27 4.44
N ALA A 20 3.84 -1.23 3.66
CA ALA A 20 4.49 -1.68 2.44
C ALA A 20 3.74 -1.12 1.23
N MET A 21 4.43 -0.31 0.45
CA MET A 21 3.89 0.26 -0.79
C MET A 21 4.26 -0.68 -1.94
N VAL A 22 3.25 -1.22 -2.61
CA VAL A 22 3.48 -2.08 -3.78
C VAL A 22 3.77 -1.20 -4.99
N ASP A 23 4.78 -1.57 -5.77
CA ASP A 23 5.07 -0.92 -7.05
C ASP A 23 3.83 -1.02 -7.97
N PRO A 24 3.34 0.11 -8.52
CA PRO A 24 2.23 0.10 -9.47
C PRO A 24 2.42 -0.89 -10.64
N ALA A 25 3.65 -1.10 -11.12
CA ALA A 25 3.94 -2.07 -12.18
C ALA A 25 3.65 -3.53 -11.75
N MET A 26 3.74 -3.81 -10.45
CA MET A 26 3.47 -5.13 -9.86
C MET A 26 2.04 -5.26 -9.31
N ALA A 27 1.23 -4.21 -9.40
CA ALA A 27 -0.09 -4.17 -8.79
C ALA A 27 -1.00 -5.31 -9.30
N ALA A 28 -1.04 -5.52 -10.62
CA ALA A 28 -1.83 -6.60 -11.20
C ALA A 28 -1.38 -7.98 -10.69
N ALA A 29 -0.07 -8.24 -10.65
CA ALA A 29 0.47 -9.51 -10.14
C ALA A 29 0.11 -9.73 -8.67
N PHE A 30 0.26 -8.69 -7.83
CA PHE A 30 -0.11 -8.74 -6.42
C PHE A 30 -1.61 -9.05 -6.24
N MET A 31 -2.48 -8.38 -7.01
CA MET A 31 -3.92 -8.55 -6.93
C MET A 31 -4.40 -9.95 -7.32
N HIS A 32 -3.70 -10.65 -8.22
CA HIS A 32 -4.03 -12.04 -8.55
C HIS A 32 -3.85 -13.01 -7.37
N MET A 33 -2.98 -12.69 -6.41
CA MET A 33 -2.77 -13.53 -5.24
C MET A 33 -3.79 -13.27 -4.14
N LEU A 34 -4.39 -12.08 -4.11
CA LEU A 34 -5.26 -11.63 -3.02
C LEU A 34 -6.39 -12.61 -2.67
N PRO A 35 -7.10 -13.25 -3.63
CA PRO A 35 -8.21 -14.15 -3.30
C PRO A 35 -7.81 -15.31 -2.39
N ALA A 36 -6.58 -15.83 -2.52
CA ALA A 36 -6.08 -16.93 -1.67
C ALA A 36 -5.98 -16.54 -0.18
N PHE A 37 -5.89 -15.24 0.12
CA PHE A 37 -5.81 -14.69 1.47
C PHE A 37 -7.16 -14.15 1.97
N GLN A 38 -8.21 -14.18 1.16
CA GLN A 38 -9.55 -13.73 1.56
C GLN A 38 -10.32 -14.88 2.22
N LYS A 39 -11.10 -14.56 3.26
CA LYS A 39 -11.94 -15.55 3.95
C LYS A 39 -12.86 -16.25 2.96
N GLY A 40 -12.82 -17.58 2.96
CA GLY A 40 -13.59 -18.42 2.04
C GLY A 40 -12.98 -18.60 0.64
N GLN A 41 -11.78 -18.06 0.39
CA GLN A 41 -10.98 -18.27 -0.82
C GLN A 41 -11.81 -18.13 -2.12
N PRO A 42 -12.39 -16.96 -2.38
CA PRO A 42 -13.22 -16.75 -3.55
C PRO A 42 -12.45 -17.01 -4.85
N ASP A 43 -13.15 -17.44 -5.91
CA ASP A 43 -12.56 -17.66 -7.25
C ASP A 43 -12.04 -16.38 -7.93
N GLY A 44 -12.25 -15.22 -7.31
CA GLY A 44 -11.82 -13.93 -7.81
C GLY A 44 -11.70 -12.89 -6.70
N ILE A 45 -11.07 -11.76 -7.05
CA ILE A 45 -10.82 -10.67 -6.11
C ILE A 45 -12.14 -10.08 -5.64
N ARG A 46 -12.34 -10.00 -4.32
CA ARG A 46 -13.43 -9.21 -3.73
C ARG A 46 -12.90 -7.90 -3.17
N LEU A 47 -13.40 -6.79 -3.68
CA LEU A 47 -13.13 -5.45 -3.14
C LEU A 47 -14.44 -4.84 -2.65
N VAL A 48 -14.38 -4.14 -1.52
CA VAL A 48 -15.49 -3.33 -1.01
C VAL A 48 -15.05 -1.88 -1.11
N ALA A 49 -15.83 -1.08 -1.83
CA ALA A 49 -15.60 0.36 -1.87
C ALA A 49 -15.86 0.95 -0.48
N LEU A 50 -14.94 1.79 -0.02
CA LEU A 50 -15.11 2.52 1.22
C LEU A 50 -15.97 3.78 0.96
N PRO A 51 -16.70 4.27 1.98
CA PRO A 51 -17.36 5.57 1.90
C PRO A 51 -16.35 6.70 1.60
N ASP A 52 -16.83 7.78 0.99
CA ASP A 52 -15.99 8.90 0.57
C ASP A 52 -15.25 9.53 1.76
N GLU A 53 -15.94 9.72 2.89
CA GLU A 53 -15.37 10.26 4.14
C GLU A 53 -14.15 9.45 4.64
N VAL A 54 -14.21 8.12 4.53
CA VAL A 54 -13.09 7.24 4.92
C VAL A 54 -11.98 7.31 3.88
N THR A 55 -12.36 7.38 2.60
CA THR A 55 -11.43 7.44 1.47
C THR A 55 -10.55 8.70 1.55
N GLU A 56 -11.12 9.86 1.86
CA GLU A 56 -10.38 11.12 2.02
C GLU A 56 -9.27 10.99 3.08
N HIS A 57 -9.62 10.48 4.26
CA HIS A 57 -8.65 10.27 5.34
C HIS A 57 -7.53 9.30 4.95
N LEU A 58 -7.84 8.23 4.23
CA LEU A 58 -6.84 7.27 3.75
C LEU A 58 -5.90 7.87 2.70
N LEU A 59 -6.40 8.75 1.83
CA LEU A 59 -5.59 9.44 0.83
C LEU A 59 -4.60 10.41 1.48
N ASP A 60 -5.04 11.16 2.49
CA ASP A 60 -4.18 12.08 3.22
C ASP A 60 -3.10 11.34 4.03
N LEU A 61 -3.49 10.24 4.68
CA LEU A 61 -2.56 9.36 5.37
C LEU A 61 -1.48 8.81 4.41
N ARG A 62 -1.89 8.33 3.23
CA ARG A 62 -0.96 7.82 2.21
C ARG A 62 0.01 8.91 1.74
N ARG A 63 -0.47 10.13 1.48
CA ARG A 63 0.38 11.27 1.10
C ARG A 63 1.42 11.58 2.18
N THR A 64 1.00 11.53 3.44
CA THR A 64 1.87 11.78 4.59
C THR A 64 2.98 10.73 4.66
N PHE A 65 2.65 9.44 4.56
CA PHE A 65 3.67 8.38 4.55
C PHE A 65 4.65 8.50 3.38
N LEU A 66 4.14 8.76 2.17
CA LEU A 66 5.00 8.95 1.00
C LEU A 66 6.01 10.08 1.22
N ALA A 67 5.58 11.22 1.74
CA ALA A 67 6.47 12.34 2.02
C ALA A 67 7.57 11.95 3.02
N HIS A 68 7.22 11.24 4.10
CA HIS A 68 8.21 10.78 5.09
C HIS A 68 9.17 9.72 4.52
N ILE A 69 8.68 8.78 3.73
CA ILE A 69 9.50 7.73 3.10
C ILE A 69 10.50 8.36 2.13
N GLU A 70 10.06 9.27 1.26
CA GLU A 70 10.94 9.94 0.30
C GLU A 70 11.97 10.84 0.99
N ALA A 71 11.57 11.58 2.03
CA ALA A 71 12.51 12.36 2.84
C ALA A 71 13.58 11.46 3.51
N ALA A 72 13.18 10.29 4.02
CA ALA A 72 14.11 9.34 4.62
C ALA A 72 15.08 8.73 3.58
N LYS A 73 14.59 8.40 2.37
CA LYS A 73 15.44 7.94 1.26
C LYS A 73 16.45 9.01 0.86
N ALA A 74 16.03 10.27 0.73
CA ALA A 74 16.90 11.38 0.37
C ALA A 74 18.03 11.58 1.40
N LYS A 75 17.70 11.57 2.70
CA LYS A 75 18.70 11.65 3.79
C LYS A 75 19.72 10.52 3.73
N ARG A 76 19.27 9.28 3.50
CA ARG A 76 20.16 8.11 3.36
C ARG A 76 21.06 8.21 2.13
N ALA A 77 20.57 8.78 1.03
CA ALA A 77 21.35 8.97 -0.19
C ALA A 77 22.44 10.04 -0.01
N GLN A 78 22.18 11.09 0.78
CA GLN A 78 23.16 12.12 1.14
C GLN A 78 24.25 11.55 2.05
N ALA A 79 23.88 10.83 3.11
CA ALA A 79 24.82 10.22 4.05
C ALA A 79 25.72 9.12 3.46
N LYS A 80 25.42 8.61 2.25
CA LYS A 80 26.27 7.66 1.50
C LYS A 80 27.23 8.33 0.52
N LYS A 81 27.07 9.63 0.28
CA LYS A 81 27.93 10.43 -0.61
C LYS A 81 29.02 11.18 0.15
N GLU A 82 28.91 11.26 1.47
CA GLU A 82 29.93 11.70 2.43
C GLU A 82 30.80 10.51 2.84
#